data_AF-A0A061HNT1-F1
#
_entry.id   AF-A0A061HNT1-F1
#
_cell.length_a   1.000
_cell.length_b   1.000
_cell.length_c   1.000
_cell.angle_alpha   90.00
_cell.angle_beta   90.00
_cell.angle_gamma   90.00
#
_symmetry.space_group_name_H-M   'P 1'
#
loop_
_entity.id
_entity.type
_entity.pdbx_description
1 polymer ?
#
loop_
_entity_poly.entity_id
_entity_poly.type
_entity_poly.pdbx_seq_one_letter_code
_entity_poly.pdbx_strand_id
1 'polypeptide(L)'
;MMKGNRKLILVIDGLDFLLAAGVEITSAALGDMIMGLREEVHATALTLSADLPLVARCQSPLECEHAAFLVSIAHQADILMNLRMLDSGTAKDVSGVIRITIGDTKEENKTQDLEDSEYLYFVGGDNSVQVFERGQSS
;
A
#
# COMPACT_ATOMS: atom_id res chain seq x y z
N MET A 1 -32.21 -5.38 -2.22
CA MET A 1 -31.92 -6.12 -3.47
C MET A 1 -31.17 -5.19 -4.43
N MET A 2 -29.85 -5.09 -4.29
CA MET A 2 -29.02 -4.40 -5.28
C MET A 2 -28.81 -5.31 -6.49
N LYS A 3 -29.14 -4.77 -7.66
CA LYS A 3 -29.33 -5.46 -8.93
C LYS A 3 -28.03 -5.31 -9.74
N GLY A 4 -27.40 -6.44 -10.08
CA GLY A 4 -26.16 -6.51 -10.86
C GLY A 4 -24.94 -6.80 -10.00
N ASN A 5 -24.20 -7.86 -10.31
CA ASN A 5 -22.96 -8.29 -9.64
C ASN A 5 -21.82 -7.29 -9.91
N ARG A 6 -21.96 -6.06 -9.41
CA ARG A 6 -21.03 -4.96 -9.65
C ARG A 6 -19.90 -5.08 -8.65
N LYS A 7 -18.70 -5.38 -9.13
CA LYS A 7 -17.49 -5.41 -8.33
C LYS A 7 -17.14 -3.98 -7.90
N LEU A 8 -17.43 -3.64 -6.66
CA LEU A 8 -17.09 -2.35 -6.07
C LEU A 8 -15.65 -2.38 -5.55
N ILE A 9 -14.82 -1.43 -5.97
CA ILE A 9 -13.45 -1.27 -5.47
C ILE A 9 -13.43 0.01 -4.62
N LEU A 10 -12.98 -0.13 -3.38
CA LEU A 10 -12.79 0.97 -2.44
C LEU A 10 -11.34 1.45 -2.53
N VAL A 11 -11.14 2.75 -2.73
CA VAL A 11 -9.81 3.37 -2.70
C VAL A 11 -9.82 4.41 -1.59
N ILE A 12 -8.90 4.29 -0.64
CA ILE A 12 -8.73 5.26 0.45
C ILE A 12 -7.29 5.77 0.40
N ASP A 13 -7.16 7.09 0.28
CA ASP A 13 -5.88 7.76 0.19
C ASP A 13 -5.52 8.44 1.52
N GLY A 14 -4.31 8.20 2.04
CA GLY A 14 -3.77 8.87 3.23
C GLY A 14 -4.55 8.62 4.52
N LEU A 15 -5.04 7.39 4.72
CA LEU A 15 -5.88 7.05 5.87
C LEU A 15 -5.16 7.18 7.22
N ASP A 16 -3.85 7.01 7.23
CA ASP A 16 -2.94 7.19 8.37
C ASP A 16 -3.02 8.60 8.98
N PHE A 17 -3.44 9.60 8.21
CA PHE A 17 -3.67 10.96 8.74
C PHE A 17 -4.69 10.98 9.89
N LEU A 18 -5.67 10.06 9.92
CA LEU A 18 -6.67 10.00 10.98
C LEU A 18 -6.08 9.70 12.36
N LEU A 19 -4.93 8.99 12.43
CA LEU A 19 -4.24 8.76 13.70
C LEU A 19 -3.73 10.06 14.31
N ALA A 20 -3.36 11.04 13.48
CA ALA A 20 -2.86 12.34 13.93
C ALA A 20 -3.97 13.36 14.16
N ALA A 21 -5.02 13.33 13.35
CA ALA A 21 -6.11 14.32 13.39
C ALA A 21 -7.27 13.93 14.32
N GLY A 22 -7.42 12.63 14.62
CA GLY A 22 -8.50 12.10 15.43
C GLY A 22 -8.28 12.28 16.93
N VAL A 23 -9.36 12.50 17.66
CA VAL A 23 -9.36 12.39 19.12
C VAL A 23 -9.57 10.92 19.47
N GLU A 24 -8.62 10.32 20.20
CA GLU A 24 -8.69 8.93 20.67
C GLU A 24 -8.82 7.86 19.57
N ILE A 25 -8.37 8.15 18.34
CA ILE A 25 -8.30 7.15 17.28
C ILE A 25 -7.06 6.26 17.50
N THR A 26 -7.29 4.95 17.55
CA THR A 26 -6.23 3.93 17.68
C THR A 26 -6.07 3.13 16.40
N SER A 27 -4.91 2.48 16.24
CA SER A 27 -4.63 1.53 15.17
C SER A 27 -5.67 0.41 15.08
N ALA A 28 -6.10 -0.12 16.24
CA ALA A 28 -7.12 -1.16 16.32
C ALA A 28 -8.48 -0.66 15.81
N ALA A 29 -8.92 0.54 16.24
CA ALA A 29 -10.20 1.10 15.81
C ALA A 29 -10.25 1.37 14.30
N LEU A 30 -9.14 1.83 13.70
CA LEU A 30 -9.05 1.98 12.24
C LEU A 30 -9.03 0.62 11.52
N GLY A 31 -8.34 -0.37 12.09
CA GLY A 31 -8.34 -1.74 11.57
C GLY A 31 -9.75 -2.33 11.51
N ASP A 32 -10.52 -2.21 12.60
CA ASP A 32 -11.91 -2.69 12.67
C ASP A 32 -12.81 -1.98 11.64
N MET A 33 -12.63 -0.67 11.48
CA MET A 33 -13.36 0.12 10.48
C MET A 33 -13.07 -0.36 9.06
N ILE A 34 -11.80 -0.57 8.71
CA ILE A 34 -11.41 -1.11 7.40
C ILE A 34 -12.00 -2.51 7.19
N MET A 35 -11.96 -3.36 8.20
CA MET A 35 -12.50 -4.71 8.12
C MET A 35 -14.00 -4.69 7.79
N GLY A 36 -14.78 -3.85 8.48
CA GLY A 36 -16.19 -3.66 8.17
C GLY A 36 -16.44 -3.13 6.74
N LEU A 37 -15.58 -2.24 6.24
CA LEU A 37 -15.69 -1.78 4.84
C LEU A 37 -15.34 -2.89 3.83
N ARG A 38 -14.36 -3.74 4.14
CA ARG A 38 -13.95 -4.87 3.29
C ARG A 38 -15.07 -5.90 3.09
N GLU A 39 -15.96 -6.05 4.07
CA GLU A 39 -17.13 -6.95 3.96
C GLU A 39 -18.15 -6.49 2.92
N GLU A 40 -18.19 -5.19 2.59
CA GLU A 40 -19.18 -4.58 1.70
C GLU A 40 -18.65 -4.34 0.27
N VAL A 41 -17.36 -4.61 0.02
CA VAL A 41 -16.70 -4.30 -1.27
C VAL A 41 -15.93 -5.50 -1.82
N HIS A 42 -15.67 -5.50 -3.13
CA HIS A 42 -14.91 -6.58 -3.78
C HIS A 42 -13.41 -6.51 -3.48
N ALA A 43 -12.86 -5.31 -3.39
CA ALA A 43 -11.44 -5.07 -3.13
C ALA A 43 -11.25 -3.70 -2.49
N THR A 44 -10.19 -3.56 -1.69
CA THR A 44 -9.80 -2.29 -1.06
C THR A 44 -8.34 -1.98 -1.40
N ALA A 45 -8.08 -0.78 -1.92
CA ALA A 45 -6.74 -0.22 -2.09
C ALA A 45 -6.53 0.89 -1.06
N LEU A 46 -5.50 0.74 -0.23
CA LEU A 46 -5.12 1.71 0.79
C LEU A 46 -3.75 2.29 0.44
N THR A 47 -3.58 3.60 0.60
CA THR A 47 -2.26 4.24 0.59
C THR A 47 -1.95 4.77 1.98
N LEU A 48 -0.72 4.54 2.44
CA LEU A 48 -0.24 4.88 3.77
C LEU A 48 1.20 5.37 3.70
N SER A 49 1.59 6.27 4.60
CA SER A 49 2.97 6.76 4.68
C SER A 49 3.88 5.75 5.39
N ALA A 50 4.85 5.17 4.69
CA ALA A 50 5.67 4.07 5.23
C ALA A 50 7.04 4.48 5.80
N ASP A 51 7.53 5.69 5.50
CA ASP A 51 8.92 6.08 5.81
C ASP A 51 9.20 6.21 7.31
N LEU A 52 8.37 6.97 8.03
CA LEU A 52 8.55 7.18 9.47
C LEU A 52 8.23 5.91 10.29
N PRO A 53 7.12 5.20 10.03
CA PRO A 53 6.71 4.06 10.87
C PRO A 53 7.64 2.85 10.79
N LEU A 54 8.36 2.64 9.68
CA LEU A 54 9.25 1.49 9.50
C LEU A 54 10.71 1.75 9.93
N VAL A 55 11.10 3.01 10.08
CA VAL A 55 12.51 3.40 10.34
C VAL A 55 12.69 3.98 11.74
N ALA A 56 11.68 4.65 12.30
CA ALA A 56 11.79 5.26 13.62
C ALA A 56 11.67 4.21 14.73
N ARG A 57 12.52 4.33 15.77
CA ARG A 57 12.17 3.75 17.08
C ARG A 57 10.97 4.54 17.56
N CYS A 58 9.80 3.94 17.77
CA CYS A 58 8.63 4.67 18.28
C CYS A 58 9.02 5.53 19.50
N GLN A 59 9.00 6.86 19.34
CA GLN A 59 9.36 7.84 20.37
C GLN A 59 8.11 8.51 20.95
N SER A 60 6.98 8.45 20.25
CA SER A 60 5.70 8.99 20.70
C SER A 60 4.56 7.96 20.56
N PRO A 61 3.49 8.06 21.36
CA PRO A 61 2.32 7.19 21.21
C PRO A 61 1.75 7.20 19.78
N LEU A 62 1.74 8.36 19.13
CA LEU A 62 1.29 8.50 17.74
C LEU A 62 2.16 7.68 16.78
N GLU A 63 3.49 7.72 16.93
CA GLU A 63 4.40 6.91 16.11
C GLU A 63 4.21 5.41 16.34
N CYS A 64 3.95 4.99 17.58
CA CYS A 64 3.64 3.59 17.90
C CYS A 64 2.34 3.15 17.25
N GLU A 65 1.28 3.95 17.34
CA GLU A 65 -0.01 3.64 16.72
C GLU A 65 0.11 3.61 15.20
N HIS A 66 0.87 4.53 14.59
CA HIS A 66 1.11 4.51 13.15
C HIS A 66 1.90 3.24 12.72
N ALA A 67 2.98 2.90 13.41
CA ALA A 67 3.73 1.67 13.13
C ALA A 67 2.88 0.41 13.31
N ALA A 68 2.10 0.34 14.41
CA ALA A 68 1.20 -0.77 14.67
C ALA A 68 0.13 -0.91 13.58
N PHE A 69 -0.47 0.22 13.17
CA PHE A 69 -1.48 0.24 12.11
C PHE A 69 -0.89 -0.23 10.77
N LEU A 70 0.23 0.34 10.34
CA LEU A 70 0.87 0.00 9.07
C LEU A 70 1.27 -1.48 9.01
N VAL A 71 1.90 -2.01 10.07
CA VAL A 71 2.29 -3.42 10.14
C VAL A 71 1.06 -4.34 10.13
N SER A 72 -0.01 -3.96 10.82
CA SER A 72 -1.25 -4.74 10.86
C SER A 72 -1.93 -4.80 9.49
N ILE A 73 -2.05 -3.66 8.80
CA ILE A 73 -2.62 -3.59 7.44
C ILE A 73 -1.73 -4.36 6.45
N ALA A 74 -0.41 -4.22 6.57
CA ALA A 74 0.51 -4.94 5.69
C ALA A 74 0.42 -6.46 5.86
N HIS A 75 0.27 -6.94 7.09
CA HIS A 75 0.08 -8.37 7.36
C HIS A 75 -1.23 -8.92 6.75
N GLN A 76 -2.28 -8.09 6.69
CA GLN A 76 -3.60 -8.46 6.16
C GLN A 76 -3.78 -8.17 4.66
N ALA A 77 -2.74 -7.67 3.98
CA ALA A 77 -2.84 -7.29 2.58
C ALA A 77 -2.55 -8.50 1.66
N ASP A 78 -3.40 -8.69 0.66
CA ASP A 78 -3.16 -9.71 -0.39
C ASP A 78 -1.99 -9.31 -1.30
N ILE A 79 -1.80 -7.99 -1.50
CA ILE A 79 -0.72 -7.41 -2.28
C ILE A 79 -0.21 -6.16 -1.57
N LEU A 80 1.10 -6.08 -1.38
CA LEU A 80 1.82 -4.92 -0.86
C LEU A 80 2.63 -4.28 -1.98
N MET A 81 2.42 -2.97 -2.21
CA MET A 81 3.22 -2.20 -3.16
C MET A 81 3.98 -1.10 -2.41
N ASN A 82 5.30 -1.15 -2.43
CA ASN A 82 6.18 -0.17 -1.80
C ASN A 82 6.89 0.65 -2.87
N LEU A 83 6.75 1.98 -2.79
CA LEU A 83 7.41 2.93 -3.67
C LEU A 83 8.59 3.56 -2.93
N ARG A 84 9.79 3.47 -3.53
CA ARG A 84 10.99 4.13 -2.99
C ARG A 84 11.70 4.93 -4.08
N MET A 85 12.11 6.14 -3.74
CA MET A 85 12.99 6.95 -4.60
C MET A 85 14.40 6.35 -4.64
N LEU A 86 15.13 6.56 -5.73
CA LEU A 86 16.54 6.15 -5.78
C LEU A 86 17.39 6.96 -4.79
N ASP A 87 18.30 6.31 -4.08
CA ASP A 87 19.22 6.96 -3.13
C ASP A 87 20.15 8.00 -3.80
N SER A 88 20.38 7.85 -5.11
CA SER A 88 21.15 8.78 -5.94
C SER A 88 20.35 9.99 -6.45
N GLY A 89 19.06 10.08 -6.11
CA GLY A 89 18.10 10.98 -6.76
C GLY A 89 17.61 10.45 -8.10
N THR A 90 16.68 11.18 -8.74
CA THR A 90 16.11 10.81 -10.04
C THR A 90 17.20 10.72 -11.11
N ALA A 91 17.35 9.55 -11.74
CA ALA A 91 18.10 9.47 -12.98
C ALA A 91 17.28 10.12 -14.11
N LYS A 92 17.89 10.40 -15.26
CA LYS A 92 17.18 11.02 -16.40
C LYS A 92 15.89 10.28 -16.78
N ASP A 93 15.89 8.95 -16.66
CA ASP A 93 14.82 8.08 -17.14
C ASP A 93 14.27 7.15 -16.05
N VAL A 94 14.59 7.39 -14.77
CA VAL A 94 14.10 6.58 -13.64
C VAL A 94 13.81 7.47 -12.44
N SER A 95 12.55 7.44 -11.97
CA SER A 95 12.09 8.16 -10.78
C SER A 95 12.34 7.35 -9.51
N GLY A 96 12.09 6.04 -9.55
CA GLY A 96 12.22 5.20 -8.37
C GLY A 96 12.02 3.71 -8.66
N VAL A 97 11.83 2.96 -7.59
CA VAL A 97 11.60 1.52 -7.57
C VAL A 97 10.23 1.24 -6.96
N ILE A 98 9.46 0.35 -7.58
CA ILE A 98 8.28 -0.26 -6.99
C ILE A 98 8.61 -1.72 -6.66
N ARG A 99 8.39 -2.10 -5.40
CA ARG A 99 8.46 -3.49 -4.94
C ARG A 99 7.05 -3.99 -4.67
N ILE A 100 6.72 -5.11 -5.28
CA ILE A 100 5.44 -5.80 -5.08
C ILE A 100 5.74 -7.07 -4.27
N THR A 101 5.06 -7.22 -3.13
CA THR A 101 5.10 -8.41 -2.30
C THR A 101 3.70 -9.00 -2.23
N ILE A 102 3.60 -10.30 -2.48
CA ILE A 102 2.32 -11.02 -2.48
C ILE A 102 2.10 -11.60 -1.07
N GLY A 103 0.93 -11.33 -0.49
CA GLY A 103 0.54 -11.86 0.81
C GLY A 103 0.25 -13.36 0.78
N ASP A 104 0.29 -14.01 1.94
CA ASP A 104 -0.01 -15.45 2.08
C ASP A 104 -1.53 -15.71 2.01
N THR A 105 -2.11 -15.50 0.84
CA THR A 105 -3.54 -15.74 0.62
C THR A 105 -3.74 -17.15 0.09
N LYS A 106 -4.12 -18.06 0.98
CA LYS A 106 -4.44 -19.47 0.68
C LYS A 106 -5.79 -19.63 -0.05
N GLU A 107 -6.05 -18.81 -1.05
CA GLU A 107 -7.18 -19.00 -1.97
C GLU A 107 -6.71 -19.97 -3.07
N GLU A 108 -6.97 -21.27 -2.86
CA GLU A 108 -6.51 -22.42 -3.66
C GLU A 108 -6.82 -22.37 -5.18
N ASN A 109 -7.47 -21.33 -5.71
CA ASN A 109 -7.98 -21.35 -7.09
C ASN A 109 -7.76 -20.10 -7.95
N LYS A 110 -7.04 -19.04 -7.53
CA LYS A 110 -6.86 -17.84 -8.38
C LYS A 110 -5.51 -17.11 -8.33
N THR A 111 -4.65 -17.38 -7.36
CA THR A 111 -3.36 -16.68 -7.16
C THR A 111 -2.15 -17.54 -7.52
N GLN A 112 -2.29 -18.46 -8.48
CA GLN A 112 -1.24 -19.45 -8.77
C GLN A 112 0.05 -18.91 -9.44
N ASP A 113 0.10 -17.66 -9.92
CA ASP A 113 1.27 -17.17 -10.67
C ASP A 113 1.78 -15.77 -10.26
N LEU A 114 1.36 -15.23 -9.10
CA LEU A 114 1.89 -13.93 -8.64
C LEU A 114 3.11 -14.16 -7.75
N GLU A 115 4.28 -13.74 -8.24
CA GLU A 115 5.54 -13.75 -7.50
C GLU A 115 5.91 -12.34 -7.04
N ASP A 116 6.67 -12.28 -5.94
CA ASP A 116 7.33 -11.07 -5.51
C ASP A 116 8.20 -10.51 -6.64
N SER A 117 8.04 -9.21 -6.90
CA SER A 117 8.65 -8.57 -8.07
C SER A 117 9.11 -7.15 -7.75
N GLU A 118 10.08 -6.68 -8.52
CA GLU A 118 10.65 -5.35 -8.38
C GLU A 118 10.83 -4.71 -9.76
N TYR A 119 10.31 -3.50 -9.90
CA TYR A 119 10.35 -2.74 -11.14
C TYR A 119 10.89 -1.34 -10.91
N LEU A 120 11.48 -0.76 -11.95
CA LEU A 120 11.78 0.66 -12.02
C LEU A 120 10.55 1.39 -12.54
N TYR A 121 10.30 2.59 -12.04
CA TYR A 121 9.27 3.46 -12.61
C TYR A 121 9.82 4.84 -12.93
N PHE A 122 9.23 5.48 -13.94
CA PHE A 122 9.51 6.85 -14.36
C PHE A 122 8.21 7.63 -14.46
N VAL A 123 8.18 8.82 -13.87
CA VAL A 123 7.09 9.78 -13.98
C VAL A 123 7.55 10.93 -14.86
N GLY A 124 6.99 11.02 -16.06
CA GLY A 124 7.25 12.10 -17.01
C GLY A 124 6.56 13.40 -16.62
N GLY A 125 7.09 14.53 -17.07
CA GLY A 125 6.50 15.86 -16.85
C GLY A 125 5.15 16.08 -17.56
N ASP A 126 4.75 15.15 -18.43
CA ASP A 126 3.48 15.11 -19.15
C ASP A 126 2.42 14.24 -18.44
N ASN A 127 2.63 13.90 -17.16
CA ASN A 127 1.83 12.96 -16.37
C ASN A 127 1.84 11.52 -16.93
N SER A 128 2.81 11.16 -17.76
CA SER A 128 3.03 9.77 -18.15
C SER A 128 3.73 8.99 -17.04
N VAL A 129 3.39 7.71 -16.90
CA VAL A 129 4.07 6.78 -15.99
C VAL A 129 4.50 5.56 -16.78
N GLN A 130 5.77 5.19 -16.67
CA GLN A 130 6.35 4.01 -17.31
C GLN A 130 6.95 3.09 -16.25
N VAL A 131 6.84 1.78 -16.46
CA VAL A 131 7.34 0.74 -15.54
C VAL A 131 8.19 -0.25 -16.32
N PHE A 132 9.35 -0.62 -15.80
CA PHE A 132 10.37 -1.43 -16.48
C PHE A 132 10.98 -2.46 -15.55
N GLU A 133 11.33 -3.63 -16.10
CA GLU A 133 12.14 -4.63 -15.37
C GLU A 133 13.59 -4.16 -15.21
N ARG A 134 14.24 -4.59 -14.12
CA ARG A 134 15.67 -4.32 -13.91
C ARG A 134 16.50 -5.06 -14.96
N GLY A 135 17.12 -4.34 -15.88
CA GLY A 135 18.07 -4.89 -16.87
C GLY A 135 17.63 -4.79 -18.34
N GLN A 136 16.44 -4.27 -18.62
CA GLN A 136 16.07 -3.85 -19.98
C GLN A 136 16.58 -2.41 -20.18
N SER A 137 17.80 -2.26 -20.68
CA SER A 137 18.28 -0.99 -21.22
C SER A 137 17.55 -0.71 -22.53
N SER A 138 16.76 0.36 -22.53
CA SER A 138 16.12 0.96 -23.71
C SER A 138 17.12 1.28 -24.83
#